data_AF-A0A9W4PUI9-F1
#
_entry.id   AF-A0A9W4PUI9-F1
#
_cell.length_a   1.000
_cell.length_b   1.000
_cell.length_c   1.000
_cell.angle_alpha   90.00
_cell.angle_beta   90.00
_cell.angle_gamma   90.00
#
_symmetry.space_group_name_H-M   'P 1'
#
loop_
_entity.id
_entity.type
_entity.pdbx_description
1 polymer ?
#
loop_
_entity_poly.entity_id
_entity_poly.type
_entity_poly.pdbx_seq_one_letter_code
_entity_poly.pdbx_strand_id
1 'polypeptide(L)'
;MIAAGRFEDGPPPPAPLPWGAVMAFGLGVLRLAPADLWAMTPRELAAAVEGQGGGGARSVPLGRGRLARLMAAFPDKIGSHHQEKQDHG
;
A
#
# COMPACT_ATOMS: atom_id res chain seq x y z
N MET A 1 31.08 35.94 34.36
CA MET A 1 29.74 35.53 33.87
C MET A 1 29.82 35.36 32.36
N ILE A 2 29.92 34.12 31.89
CA ILE A 2 29.72 33.72 30.49
C ILE A 2 28.78 32.52 30.58
N ALA A 3 27.71 32.57 29.79
CA ALA A 3 26.60 31.63 29.80
C ALA A 3 27.06 30.19 29.51
N ALA A 4 26.58 29.25 30.31
CA ALA A 4 26.69 27.83 30.06
C ALA A 4 25.98 27.48 28.74
N GLY A 5 26.77 27.15 27.71
CA GLY A 5 26.29 26.59 26.46
C GLY A 5 25.50 25.32 26.74
N ARG A 6 24.22 25.34 26.39
CA ARG A 6 23.23 24.31 26.66
C ARG A 6 23.51 23.08 25.80
N PHE A 7 23.58 21.91 26.43
CA PHE A 7 23.69 20.60 25.79
C PHE A 7 22.40 20.26 25.03
N GLU A 8 22.22 20.69 23.78
CA GLU A 8 21.06 20.29 22.96
C GLU A 8 21.44 20.05 21.48
N ASP A 9 22.60 19.44 21.19
CA ASP A 9 22.94 18.94 19.84
C ASP A 9 22.61 17.43 19.67
N GLY A 10 21.63 16.93 20.43
CA GLY A 10 21.18 15.53 20.36
C GLY A 10 20.15 15.31 19.25
N PRO A 11 20.04 14.08 18.70
CA PRO A 11 18.94 13.76 17.80
C PRO A 11 17.60 14.05 18.50
N PRO A 12 16.58 14.52 17.76
CA PRO A 12 15.28 14.80 18.36
C PRO A 12 14.76 13.53 19.04
N PRO A 13 13.97 13.69 20.12
CA PRO A 13 13.38 12.54 20.79
C PRO A 13 12.56 11.71 19.79
N PRO A 14 12.51 10.38 19.98
CA PRO A 14 11.73 9.52 19.10
C PRO A 14 10.27 10.00 19.08
N ALA A 15 9.70 10.10 17.89
CA ALA A 15 8.31 10.48 17.74
C ALA A 15 7.39 9.46 18.43
N PRO A 16 6.27 9.90 19.03
CA PRO A 16 5.28 8.97 19.58
C PRO A 16 4.73 8.06 18.48
N LEU A 17 4.26 6.88 18.90
CA LEU A 17 3.63 5.94 17.98
C LEU A 17 2.44 6.61 17.26
N PRO A 18 2.33 6.51 15.92
CA PRO A 18 1.29 7.17 15.16
C PRO A 18 -0.04 6.39 15.25
N TRP A 19 -0.74 6.53 16.38
CA TRP A 19 -1.98 5.80 16.68
C TRP A 19 -3.05 5.87 15.58
N GLY A 20 -3.21 7.04 14.95
CA GLY A 20 -4.17 7.20 13.85
C GLY A 20 -3.85 6.28 12.66
N ALA A 21 -2.57 6.13 12.31
CA ALA A 21 -2.14 5.25 11.25
C ALA A 21 -2.32 3.77 11.62
N VAL A 22 -2.05 3.41 12.87
CA VAL A 22 -2.26 2.04 13.39
C VAL A 22 -3.74 1.65 13.28
N MET A 23 -4.66 2.51 13.74
CA MET A 23 -6.10 2.22 13.68
C MET A 23 -6.62 2.22 12.25
N ALA A 24 -6.20 3.16 11.41
CA ALA A 24 -6.59 3.20 10.00
C ALA A 24 -6.15 1.94 9.25
N PHE A 25 -4.93 1.47 9.49
CA PHE A 25 -4.42 0.25 8.88
C PHE A 25 -5.10 -1.01 9.45
N GLY A 26 -5.16 -1.15 10.77
CA GLY A 26 -5.71 -2.34 11.43
C GLY A 26 -7.21 -2.52 11.21
N LEU A 27 -8.00 -1.47 11.41
CA LEU A 27 -9.47 -1.54 11.28
C LEU A 27 -9.94 -1.33 9.84
N GLY A 28 -9.20 -0.55 9.05
CA GLY A 28 -9.59 -0.20 7.68
C GLY A 28 -9.03 -1.15 6.63
N VAL A 29 -7.70 -1.30 6.58
CA VAL A 29 -7.00 -2.07 5.55
C VAL A 29 -7.07 -3.56 5.83
N LEU A 30 -6.66 -3.98 7.03
CA LEU A 30 -6.68 -5.38 7.44
C LEU A 30 -8.09 -5.86 7.85
N ARG A 31 -9.00 -4.92 8.15
CA ARG A 31 -10.38 -5.18 8.60
C ARG A 31 -10.45 -6.08 9.85
N LEU A 32 -9.50 -5.93 10.75
CA LEU A 32 -9.51 -6.62 12.03
C LEU A 32 -10.65 -6.11 12.91
N ALA A 33 -11.23 -7.00 13.71
CA ALA A 33 -12.07 -6.54 14.82
C ALA A 33 -11.20 -5.73 15.79
N PRO A 34 -11.76 -4.71 16.48
CA PRO A 34 -10.99 -3.92 17.44
C PRO A 34 -10.29 -4.75 18.52
N ALA A 35 -10.94 -5.82 19.00
CA ALA A 35 -10.35 -6.71 19.99
C ALA A 35 -9.08 -7.41 19.47
N ASP A 36 -9.09 -7.89 18.23
CA ASP A 36 -7.94 -8.57 17.62
C ASP A 36 -6.79 -7.59 17.38
N LEU A 37 -7.10 -6.35 16.96
CA LEU A 37 -6.10 -5.29 16.81
C LEU A 37 -5.41 -4.97 18.13
N TRP A 38 -6.17 -4.92 19.23
CA TRP A 38 -5.61 -4.59 20.55
C TRP A 38 -4.94 -5.76 21.25
N ALA A 39 -5.27 -7.00 20.89
CA ALA A 39 -4.60 -8.21 21.37
C ALA A 39 -3.27 -8.48 20.62
N MET A 40 -3.14 -7.97 19.40
CA MET A 40 -1.95 -8.10 18.57
C MET A 40 -0.72 -7.40 19.18
N THR A 41 0.43 -8.05 19.05
CA THR A 41 1.73 -7.48 19.44
C THR A 41 2.25 -6.49 18.37
N PRO A 42 3.10 -5.51 18.75
CA PRO A 42 3.73 -4.60 17.79
C PRO A 42 4.55 -5.32 16.69
N ARG A 43 5.12 -6.48 16.99
CA ARG A 43 5.88 -7.30 16.03
C ARG A 43 4.96 -7.90 14.96
N GLU A 44 3.79 -8.39 15.37
CA GLU A 44 2.78 -8.91 14.44
C GLU A 44 2.21 -7.78 13.57
N LEU A 45 1.99 -6.59 14.14
CA LEU A 45 1.58 -5.42 13.37
C LEU A 45 2.63 -5.05 12.31
N ALA A 46 3.92 -5.03 12.67
CA ALA A 46 5.00 -4.78 11.72
C ALA A 46 5.02 -5.82 10.59
N ALA A 47 4.87 -7.11 10.92
CA ALA A 47 4.78 -8.19 9.94
C ALA A 47 3.56 -8.04 9.00
N ALA A 48 2.41 -7.61 9.54
CA ALA A 48 1.21 -7.37 8.73
C ALA A 48 1.38 -6.19 7.76
N VAL A 49 2.06 -5.12 8.19
CA VAL A 49 2.42 -3.98 7.33
C VAL A 49 3.35 -4.43 6.20
N GLU A 50 4.38 -5.21 6.52
CA GLU A 50 5.31 -5.76 5.54
C GLU A 50 4.62 -6.71 4.54
N GLY A 51 3.72 -7.58 5.03
CA GLY A 51 2.95 -8.50 4.20
C GLY A 51 1.98 -7.79 3.26
N GLN A 52 1.30 -6.74 3.72
CA GLN A 52 0.36 -5.97 2.90
C GLN A 52 1.06 -5.14 1.81
N GLY A 53 2.30 -4.70 2.06
CA GLY A 53 3.12 -3.97 1.11
C GLY A 53 3.71 -4.81 -0.03
N GLY A 54 3.50 -6.13 -0.03
CA GLY A 54 4.19 -7.07 -0.90
C GLY A 54 5.62 -7.25 -0.42
N GLY A 55 5.87 -8.35 0.28
CA GLY A 55 7.10 -8.58 1.06
C GLY A 55 8.40 -8.18 0.35
N GLY A 56 9.25 -7.46 1.08
CA GLY A 56 10.70 -7.35 0.89
C GLY A 56 11.23 -6.57 -0.31
N ALA A 57 10.47 -6.46 -1.40
CA ALA A 57 10.83 -5.63 -2.53
C ALA A 57 9.89 -4.45 -2.55
N ARG A 58 10.41 -3.23 -2.36
CA ARG A 58 9.79 -2.01 -2.89
C ARG A 58 9.28 -2.38 -4.28
N SER A 59 7.97 -2.52 -4.43
CA SER A 59 7.38 -2.83 -5.72
C SER A 59 7.76 -1.67 -6.62
N VAL A 60 8.75 -1.89 -7.48
CA VAL A 60 9.15 -0.88 -8.45
C VAL A 60 7.90 -0.60 -9.26
N PRO A 61 7.41 0.66 -9.32
CA PRO A 61 6.25 0.99 -10.13
C PRO A 61 6.45 0.41 -11.52
N LEU A 62 5.42 -0.24 -12.08
CA LEU A 62 5.48 -0.82 -13.41
C LEU A 62 5.95 0.25 -14.40
N GLY A 63 7.16 0.10 -14.93
CA GLY A 63 7.71 1.06 -15.87
C GLY A 63 6.86 1.11 -17.15
N ARG A 64 6.76 2.29 -17.77
CA ARG A 64 5.94 2.49 -18.99
C ARG A 64 6.25 1.48 -20.09
N GLY A 65 7.51 1.07 -20.24
CA GLY A 65 7.89 0.04 -21.22
C GLY A 65 7.27 -1.34 -20.94
N ARG A 66 7.16 -1.73 -19.66
CA ARG A 66 6.51 -2.99 -19.27
C ARG A 66 4.99 -2.91 -19.51
N LEU A 67 4.39 -1.78 -19.19
CA LEU A 67 2.97 -1.54 -19.49
C LEU A 67 2.69 -1.60 -21.00
N ALA A 68 3.52 -0.96 -21.83
CA ALA A 68 3.39 -1.00 -23.29
C ALA A 68 3.49 -2.42 -23.85
N ARG A 69 4.41 -3.24 -23.32
CA ARG A 69 4.52 -4.67 -23.70
C ARG A 69 3.27 -5.46 -23.35
N LEU A 70 2.65 -5.20 -22.19
CA LEU A 70 1.41 -5.87 -21.79
C LEU A 70 0.24 -5.47 -22.69
N MET A 71 0.11 -4.19 -23.02
CA MET A 71 -0.93 -3.71 -23.95
C MET A 71 -0.79 -4.33 -25.35
N ALA A 72 0.44 -4.50 -25.84
CA ALA A 72 0.69 -5.17 -27.12
C ALA A 72 0.43 -6.69 -27.07
N ALA A 73 0.72 -7.33 -25.94
CA ALA A 73 0.53 -8.77 -25.77
C ALA A 73 -0.94 -9.17 -25.57
N PHE A 74 -1.75 -8.27 -25.00
CA PHE A 74 -3.17 -8.50 -24.73
C PHE A 74 -4.01 -7.36 -25.31
N PRO A 75 -4.15 -7.29 -26.65
CA PRO A 75 -5.01 -6.28 -27.27
C PRO A 75 -6.48 -6.60 -26.98
N ASP A 76 -7.21 -5.63 -26.45
CA ASP A 76 -8.65 -5.75 -26.26
C ASP A 76 -9.34 -5.90 -27.62
N LYS A 77 -10.12 -6.96 -27.77
CA LYS A 77 -10.97 -7.15 -28.95
C LYS A 77 -12.23 -6.31 -28.74
N ILE A 78 -12.29 -5.13 -29.34
CA ILE A 78 -13.55 -4.40 -29.48
C ILE A 78 -14.48 -5.31 -30.30
N GLY A 79 -15.55 -5.78 -29.67
CA GLY A 79 -16.46 -6.75 -30.26
C GLY A 79 -17.10 -6.21 -31.53
N SER A 80 -16.78 -6.83 -32.67
CA SER A 80 -17.58 -6.78 -33.88
C SER A 80 -18.90 -7.54 -33.65
N HIS A 81 -19.80 -6.97 -32.84
CA HIS A 81 -21.19 -7.40 -32.79
C HIS A 81 -21.98 -6.64 -33.88
N HIS A 82 -21.69 -6.96 -35.14
CA HIS A 82 -22.65 -6.83 -36.23
C HIS A 82 -22.85 -8.25 -36.80
N GLN A 83 -23.51 -9.11 -36.03
CA GLN A 83 -24.23 -10.21 -36.63
C GLN A 83 -25.56 -9.61 -37.11
N GLU A 84 -25.53 -8.97 -38.27
CA GLU A 84 -26.75 -8.72 -39.02
C GLU A 84 -27.33 -10.08 -39.36
N LYS A 85 -28.33 -10.50 -38.56
CA LYS A 85 -29.30 -11.50 -38.99
C LYS A 85 -29.93 -10.94 -40.26
N GLN A 86 -29.42 -11.36 -41.41
CA GLN A 86 -30.15 -11.21 -42.65
C GLN A 86 -31.38 -12.11 -42.53
N ASP A 87 -32.47 -11.39 -42.27
CA ASP A 87 -33.83 -11.84 -42.20
C ASP A 87 -34.26 -12.45 -43.54
N HIS A 88 -34.89 -13.61 -43.42
CA HIS A 88 -35.75 -14.35 -44.34
C HIS A 88 -36.07 -13.74 -45.71
N GLY A 89 -35.74 -14.52 -46.75
CA GLY A 89 -36.49 -14.61 -48.00
C GLY A 89 -36.91 -16.06 -48.22
#